data_AF-A0AAW4BK50-F1
#
_entry.id   AF-A0AAW4BK50-F1
#
_cell.length_a   1.000
_cell.length_b   1.000
_cell.length_c   1.000
_cell.angle_alpha   90.00
_cell.angle_beta   90.00
_cell.angle_gamma   90.00
#
_symmetry.space_group_name_H-M   'P 1'
#
loop_
_entity.id
_entity.type
_entity.pdbx_description
1 polymer ?
#
loop_
_entity_poly.entity_id
_entity_poly.type
_entity_poly.pdbx_seq_one_letter_code
_entity_poly.pdbx_strand_id
1 'polypeptide(L)'
;MPDVINTLVINERRYMGRSEERAYTSNITDVVVGPRTTDLHFNYEMPSQRSLGKVRIWEGLTVNLSEEPVYEAPLDDTKGFVEVFTKGLNFTQGAYVVTISADEDIHSIVATETLLNGQPRIRGDSFIAVTAKTSNSISTVYSNPPNLTAYKEADWGVIYAGSELGKGAPLAKMAAPLDDTSGIITINFPRGTLKSGNTYNVCLSVGARLSTISAAYIFKYLI
;
A
#
# COMPACT_ATOMS: atom_id res chain seq x y z
N MET A 1 -31.58 23.16 5.90
CA MET A 1 -30.28 22.74 6.44
C MET A 1 -29.78 21.63 5.53
N PRO A 2 -28.75 21.86 4.72
CA PRO A 2 -28.12 20.79 3.97
C PRO A 2 -26.76 20.44 4.59
N ASP A 3 -26.56 19.13 4.75
CA ASP A 3 -25.29 18.48 5.07
C ASP A 3 -24.24 18.76 3.99
N VAL A 4 -23.06 19.20 4.41
CA VAL A 4 -21.87 19.28 3.56
C VAL A 4 -21.02 18.06 3.84
N ILE A 5 -21.15 17.06 2.98
CA ILE A 5 -20.17 15.99 2.83
C ILE A 5 -18.90 16.64 2.24
N ASN A 6 -17.86 16.78 3.06
CA ASN A 6 -16.53 17.15 2.58
C ASN A 6 -15.92 15.93 1.86
N THR A 7 -16.25 15.79 0.58
CA THR A 7 -15.48 14.94 -0.33
C THR A 7 -14.12 15.60 -0.53
N LEU A 8 -13.07 14.99 0.02
CA LEU A 8 -11.69 15.37 -0.25
C LEU A 8 -11.35 15.00 -1.70
N VAL A 9 -11.67 15.89 -2.64
CA VAL A 9 -11.22 15.78 -4.03
C VAL A 9 -9.75 16.16 -4.07
N ILE A 10 -8.87 15.16 -4.17
CA ILE A 10 -7.47 15.38 -4.54
C ILE A 10 -7.48 15.82 -6.00
N ASN A 11 -7.49 17.13 -6.22
CA ASN A 11 -7.35 17.71 -7.54
C ASN A 11 -5.93 17.43 -8.06
N GLU A 12 -5.84 16.61 -9.11
CA GLU A 12 -4.68 16.51 -9.99
C GLU A 12 -4.49 17.86 -10.74
N ARG A 13 -4.00 18.89 -10.05
CA ARG A 13 -3.55 20.12 -10.71
C ARG A 13 -2.12 19.94 -11.20
N ARG A 14 -1.99 19.86 -12.53
CA ARG A 14 -0.76 20.17 -13.28
C ARG A 14 -0.13 21.47 -12.76
N TYR A 15 0.89 21.33 -11.92
CA TYR A 15 1.88 22.38 -11.66
C TYR A 15 3.08 22.11 -12.57
N MET A 16 3.14 22.80 -13.70
CA MET A 16 4.35 22.88 -14.51
C MET A 16 5.33 23.85 -13.83
N GLY A 17 6.38 23.30 -13.20
CA GLY A 17 7.57 24.06 -12.76
C GLY A 17 8.18 23.65 -11.41
N ARG A 18 8.76 22.42 -11.32
CA ARG A 18 9.83 21.91 -10.41
C ARG A 18 9.55 20.45 -10.02
N SER A 19 10.01 19.52 -10.84
CA SER A 19 9.77 18.08 -10.69
C SER A 19 10.70 17.43 -9.66
N GLU A 20 10.32 17.37 -8.38
CA GLU A 20 11.01 16.47 -7.42
C GLU A 20 10.08 15.83 -6.38
N GLU A 21 8.75 15.86 -6.59
CA GLU A 21 7.82 15.10 -5.76
C GLU A 21 7.12 14.02 -6.60
N ARG A 22 7.09 12.79 -6.06
CA ARG A 22 6.50 11.63 -6.73
C ARG A 22 5.99 10.63 -5.71
N ALA A 23 4.73 10.25 -5.82
CA ALA A 23 4.11 9.20 -5.02
C ALA A 23 4.16 7.85 -5.76
N TYR A 24 4.31 6.78 -4.99
CA TYR A 24 4.19 5.39 -5.43
C TYR A 24 3.19 4.70 -4.49
N THR A 25 2.20 4.06 -5.07
CA THR A 25 1.14 3.35 -4.35
C THR A 25 1.13 1.89 -4.77
N SER A 26 0.66 1.02 -3.88
CA SER A 26 0.31 -0.34 -4.27
C SER A 26 -1.17 -0.41 -4.60
N ASN A 27 -1.53 -1.08 -5.68
CA ASN A 27 -2.92 -1.21 -6.11
C ASN A 27 -3.19 -2.52 -6.85
N ILE A 28 -4.46 -2.92 -6.84
CA ILE A 28 -5.04 -3.87 -7.77
C ILE A 28 -5.94 -3.09 -8.72
N THR A 29 -5.81 -3.34 -10.02
CA THR A 29 -6.60 -2.70 -11.07
C THR A 29 -7.33 -3.73 -11.92
N ASP A 30 -8.53 -3.38 -12.36
CA ASP A 30 -9.33 -4.14 -13.33
C ASP A 30 -9.52 -5.62 -12.99
N VAL A 31 -10.07 -5.90 -11.80
CA VAL A 31 -10.45 -7.27 -11.45
C VAL A 31 -11.68 -7.70 -12.23
N VAL A 32 -11.52 -8.77 -13.02
CA VAL A 32 -12.57 -9.33 -13.88
C VAL A 32 -12.70 -10.81 -13.60
N VAL A 33 -13.94 -11.27 -13.37
CA VAL A 33 -14.24 -12.70 -13.39
C VAL A 33 -14.25 -13.18 -14.84
N GLY A 34 -13.44 -14.18 -15.12
CA GLY A 34 -13.28 -14.76 -16.44
C GLY A 34 -14.54 -15.49 -16.94
N PRO A 35 -14.50 -16.03 -18.16
CA PRO A 35 -15.63 -16.72 -18.77
C PRO A 35 -16.04 -17.99 -18.00
N ARG A 36 -15.11 -18.59 -17.25
CA ARG A 36 -15.45 -19.56 -16.22
C ARG A 36 -15.50 -18.83 -14.90
N THR A 37 -16.53 -19.07 -14.11
CA THR A 37 -16.77 -18.36 -12.85
C THR A 37 -15.71 -18.65 -11.77
N THR A 38 -14.79 -19.56 -12.05
CA THR A 38 -13.61 -19.96 -11.27
C THR A 38 -12.34 -19.19 -11.62
N ASP A 39 -12.42 -18.31 -12.62
CA ASP A 39 -11.27 -17.65 -13.23
C ASP A 39 -11.30 -16.18 -12.83
N LEU A 40 -10.16 -15.63 -12.41
CA LEU A 40 -10.03 -14.24 -12.02
C LEU A 40 -8.81 -13.61 -12.67
N HIS A 41 -9.01 -12.47 -13.33
CA HIS A 41 -7.98 -11.73 -14.04
C HIS A 41 -7.85 -10.35 -13.43
N PHE A 42 -6.63 -9.89 -13.16
CA PHE A 42 -6.42 -8.53 -12.70
C PHE A 42 -5.00 -8.02 -12.96
N ASN A 43 -4.86 -6.71 -12.99
CA ASN A 43 -3.57 -6.04 -13.02
C ASN A 43 -3.16 -5.60 -11.60
N TYR A 44 -1.88 -5.47 -11.35
CA TYR A 44 -1.36 -4.96 -10.08
C TYR A 44 -0.09 -4.16 -10.27
N GLU A 45 0.20 -3.32 -9.30
CA GLU A 45 1.45 -2.55 -9.21
C GLU A 45 1.81 -2.36 -7.74
N MET A 46 3.10 -2.54 -7.40
CA MET A 46 3.64 -2.29 -6.06
C MET A 46 5.05 -1.68 -6.13
N PRO A 47 5.45 -0.83 -5.15
CA PRO A 47 6.77 -0.19 -5.14
C PRO A 47 7.93 -1.12 -4.73
N SER A 48 7.66 -2.18 -3.98
CA SER A 48 8.70 -3.09 -3.47
C SER A 48 9.37 -3.87 -4.60
N GLN A 49 10.70 -3.80 -4.73
CA GLN A 49 11.50 -4.58 -5.70
C GLN A 49 12.38 -5.66 -5.05
N ARG A 50 12.30 -5.84 -3.73
CA ARG A 50 13.29 -6.63 -2.98
C ARG A 50 12.89 -8.07 -2.74
N SER A 51 11.61 -8.34 -2.67
CA SER A 51 11.04 -9.68 -2.66
C SER A 51 9.75 -9.68 -3.45
N LEU A 52 9.46 -10.82 -4.06
CA LEU A 52 8.19 -11.05 -4.74
C LEU A 52 7.18 -11.51 -3.69
N GLY A 53 6.00 -10.90 -3.70
CA GLY A 53 4.93 -11.31 -2.82
C GLY A 53 4.05 -12.38 -3.42
N LYS A 54 2.82 -12.47 -2.92
CA LYS A 54 1.82 -13.44 -3.37
C LYS A 54 0.50 -12.76 -3.71
N VAL A 55 -0.22 -13.36 -4.64
CA VAL A 55 -1.67 -13.23 -4.69
C VAL A 55 -2.28 -14.15 -3.64
N ARG A 56 -3.28 -13.66 -2.91
CA ARG A 56 -4.06 -14.45 -1.95
C ARG A 56 -5.55 -14.13 -2.07
N ILE A 57 -6.41 -15.10 -1.76
CA ILE A 57 -7.87 -14.95 -1.79
C ILE A 57 -8.46 -15.44 -0.48
N TRP A 58 -9.37 -14.65 0.11
CA TRP A 58 -10.19 -15.02 1.27
C TRP A 58 -11.66 -15.06 0.86
N GLU A 59 -12.44 -15.89 1.55
CA GLU A 59 -13.89 -15.82 1.51
C GLU A 59 -14.40 -14.72 2.45
N GLY A 60 -15.47 -14.03 2.05
CA GLY A 60 -16.06 -12.93 2.80
C GLY A 60 -15.73 -11.54 2.25
N LEU A 61 -15.92 -10.53 3.09
CA LEU A 61 -15.77 -9.11 2.71
C LEU A 61 -14.49 -8.48 3.27
N THR A 62 -13.83 -9.15 4.20
CA THR A 62 -12.66 -8.67 4.95
C THR A 62 -11.59 -9.74 4.98
N VAL A 63 -10.33 -9.31 5.11
CA VAL A 63 -9.21 -10.20 5.33
C VAL A 63 -8.97 -10.33 6.83
N ASN A 64 -9.06 -11.55 7.36
CA ASN A 64 -8.62 -11.88 8.71
C ASN A 64 -7.24 -12.53 8.64
N LEU A 65 -6.21 -11.81 9.08
CA LEU A 65 -4.83 -12.30 9.05
C LEU A 65 -4.54 -13.45 10.04
N SER A 66 -5.49 -13.78 10.93
CA SER A 66 -5.44 -15.00 11.75
C SER A 66 -5.97 -16.25 11.04
N GLU A 67 -6.50 -16.10 9.83
CA GLU A 67 -7.03 -17.19 9.00
C GLU A 67 -6.19 -17.35 7.73
N GLU A 68 -5.98 -18.59 7.32
CA GLU A 68 -5.30 -18.91 6.07
C GLU A 68 -6.18 -18.52 4.87
N PRO A 69 -5.58 -18.05 3.76
CA PRO A 69 -6.33 -17.79 2.54
C PRO A 69 -6.84 -19.11 1.93
N VAL A 70 -7.98 -19.04 1.24
CA VAL A 70 -8.53 -20.19 0.48
C VAL A 70 -7.77 -20.47 -0.82
N TYR A 71 -6.92 -19.52 -1.24
CA TYR A 71 -6.01 -19.67 -2.36
C TYR A 71 -4.80 -18.77 -2.18
N GLU A 72 -3.61 -19.26 -2.56
CA GLU A 72 -2.41 -18.45 -2.69
C GLU A 72 -1.55 -18.89 -3.88
N ALA A 73 -0.86 -17.93 -4.49
CA ALA A 73 0.15 -18.18 -5.52
C ALA A 73 1.22 -17.08 -5.51
N PRO A 74 2.48 -17.39 -5.87
CA PRO A 74 3.53 -16.38 -5.97
C PRO A 74 3.24 -15.38 -7.10
N LEU A 75 3.77 -14.17 -6.97
CA LEU A 75 3.84 -13.18 -8.04
C LEU A 75 5.17 -13.30 -8.76
N ASP A 76 5.15 -13.07 -10.07
CA ASP A 76 6.37 -13.15 -10.91
C ASP A 76 7.12 -11.81 -10.98
N ASP A 77 6.44 -10.69 -10.72
CA ASP A 77 7.01 -9.34 -10.79
C ASP A 77 6.34 -8.40 -9.78
N THR A 78 6.77 -7.14 -9.73
CA THR A 78 6.20 -6.07 -8.90
C THR A 78 5.08 -5.31 -9.61
N LYS A 79 4.87 -5.60 -10.90
CA LYS A 79 3.80 -5.05 -11.71
C LYS A 79 3.46 -6.03 -12.82
N GLY A 80 2.19 -6.23 -13.09
CA GLY A 80 1.78 -7.07 -14.20
C GLY A 80 0.34 -7.51 -14.15
N PHE A 81 0.09 -8.58 -14.88
CA PHE A 81 -1.21 -9.24 -14.98
C PHE A 81 -1.15 -10.58 -14.25
N VAL A 82 -2.20 -10.90 -13.50
CA VAL A 82 -2.38 -12.19 -12.82
C VAL A 82 -3.64 -12.85 -13.35
N GLU A 83 -3.51 -14.15 -13.67
CA GLU A 83 -4.63 -15.05 -13.94
C GLU A 83 -4.68 -16.11 -12.84
N VAL A 84 -5.79 -16.15 -12.11
CA VAL A 84 -6.05 -17.12 -11.05
C VAL A 84 -7.10 -18.11 -11.53
N PHE A 85 -6.78 -19.40 -11.43
CA PHE A 85 -7.70 -20.49 -11.71
C PHE A 85 -7.97 -21.31 -10.45
N THR A 86 -9.16 -21.16 -9.86
CA THR A 86 -9.53 -21.83 -8.60
C THR A 86 -10.61 -22.87 -8.82
N LYS A 87 -10.25 -24.17 -8.85
CA LYS A 87 -11.19 -25.28 -9.08
C LYS A 87 -12.31 -25.41 -8.04
N GLY A 88 -12.21 -24.73 -6.90
CA GLY A 88 -13.17 -24.82 -5.78
C GLY A 88 -13.90 -23.54 -5.42
N LEU A 89 -13.57 -22.40 -6.05
CA LEU A 89 -14.24 -21.13 -5.77
C LEU A 89 -15.17 -20.76 -6.92
N ASN A 90 -16.30 -20.14 -6.61
CA ASN A 90 -17.21 -19.61 -7.61
C ASN A 90 -17.34 -18.11 -7.41
N PHE A 91 -16.54 -17.32 -8.09
CA PHE A 91 -16.52 -15.86 -7.90
C PHE A 91 -17.86 -15.19 -8.20
N THR A 92 -18.76 -15.83 -8.95
CA THR A 92 -20.13 -15.32 -9.19
C THR A 92 -21.11 -15.61 -8.06
N GLN A 93 -20.72 -16.38 -7.05
CA GLN A 93 -21.54 -16.74 -5.91
C GLN A 93 -20.79 -16.44 -4.61
N GLY A 94 -21.24 -15.44 -3.86
CA GLY A 94 -20.66 -15.09 -2.57
C GLY A 94 -19.75 -13.87 -2.61
N ALA A 95 -18.96 -13.71 -1.56
CA ALA A 95 -18.03 -12.60 -1.39
C ALA A 95 -16.61 -13.15 -1.28
N TYR A 96 -15.67 -12.47 -1.94
CA TYR A 96 -14.26 -12.82 -1.91
C TYR A 96 -13.42 -11.56 -1.77
N VAL A 97 -12.28 -11.66 -1.10
CA VAL A 97 -11.26 -10.60 -1.12
C VAL A 97 -10.01 -11.12 -1.79
N VAL A 98 -9.60 -10.43 -2.86
CA VAL A 98 -8.36 -10.68 -3.58
C VAL A 98 -7.32 -9.72 -3.03
N THR A 99 -6.11 -10.20 -2.76
CA THR A 99 -5.05 -9.35 -2.22
C THR A 99 -3.73 -9.58 -2.91
N ILE A 100 -2.90 -8.55 -2.90
CA ILE A 100 -1.49 -8.62 -3.24
C ILE A 100 -0.66 -8.29 -2.00
N SER A 101 0.37 -9.08 -1.73
CA SER A 101 1.38 -8.77 -0.73
C SER A 101 2.69 -8.31 -1.35
N ALA A 102 3.48 -7.54 -0.60
CA ALA A 102 4.81 -7.07 -1.01
C ALA A 102 5.96 -7.99 -0.57
N ASP A 103 5.66 -9.06 0.17
CA ASP A 103 6.59 -10.12 0.56
C ASP A 103 5.85 -11.47 0.71
N GLU A 104 6.58 -12.54 0.98
CA GLU A 104 6.00 -13.87 1.25
C GLU A 104 5.20 -13.93 2.56
N ASP A 105 5.43 -12.98 3.46
CA ASP A 105 4.72 -12.87 4.74
C ASP A 105 3.25 -12.46 4.53
N ILE A 106 2.32 -13.13 5.21
CA ILE A 106 0.88 -12.83 5.16
C ILE A 106 0.55 -11.44 5.73
N HIS A 107 1.40 -10.88 6.60
CA HIS A 107 1.24 -9.53 7.16
C HIS A 107 1.66 -8.42 6.20
N SER A 108 2.18 -8.76 5.02
CA SER A 108 2.68 -7.79 4.05
C SER A 108 1.66 -7.41 2.97
N ILE A 109 0.36 -7.47 3.26
CA ILE A 109 -0.68 -7.11 2.28
C ILE A 109 -0.65 -5.60 1.99
N VAL A 110 -0.60 -5.26 0.71
CA VAL A 110 -0.43 -3.88 0.24
C VAL A 110 -1.57 -3.38 -0.64
N ALA A 111 -2.39 -4.30 -1.15
CA ALA A 111 -3.56 -3.95 -1.93
C ALA A 111 -4.63 -5.04 -1.82
N THR A 112 -5.90 -4.64 -1.89
CA THR A 112 -7.05 -5.52 -1.83
C THR A 112 -8.14 -5.10 -2.82
N GLU A 113 -8.90 -6.07 -3.31
CA GLU A 113 -10.15 -5.84 -4.03
C GLU A 113 -11.19 -6.84 -3.54
N THR A 114 -12.28 -6.32 -2.95
CA THR A 114 -13.43 -7.13 -2.54
C THR A 114 -14.38 -7.31 -3.70
N LEU A 115 -14.68 -8.56 -4.02
CA LEU A 115 -15.66 -9.01 -5.00
C LEU A 115 -16.93 -9.45 -4.29
N LEU A 116 -18.09 -9.03 -4.80
CA LEU A 116 -19.40 -9.53 -4.38
C LEU A 116 -20.17 -10.01 -5.61
N ASN A 117 -20.45 -11.31 -5.66
CA ASN A 117 -21.07 -11.99 -6.81
C ASN A 117 -20.39 -11.63 -8.13
N GLY A 118 -19.06 -11.64 -8.12
CA GLY A 118 -18.20 -11.46 -9.29
C GLY A 118 -18.03 -10.01 -9.73
N GLN A 119 -18.54 -9.06 -8.96
CA GLN A 119 -18.40 -7.63 -9.24
C GLN A 119 -17.44 -6.99 -8.22
N PRO A 120 -16.44 -6.22 -8.67
CA PRO A 120 -15.65 -5.34 -7.81
C PRO A 120 -16.54 -4.40 -7.00
N ARG A 121 -16.25 -4.26 -5.70
CA ARG A 121 -17.05 -3.43 -4.78
C ARG A 121 -16.23 -2.44 -4.00
N ILE A 122 -15.14 -2.91 -3.39
CA ILE A 122 -14.34 -2.12 -2.47
C ILE A 122 -12.88 -2.38 -2.82
N ARG A 123 -12.18 -1.31 -3.19
CA ARG A 123 -10.74 -1.30 -3.38
C ARG A 123 -10.06 -0.80 -2.11
N GLY A 124 -8.94 -1.41 -1.77
CA GLY A 124 -8.04 -0.93 -0.74
C GLY A 124 -6.61 -0.84 -1.28
N ASP A 125 -6.02 0.34 -1.18
CA ASP A 125 -4.67 0.62 -1.66
C ASP A 125 -3.79 1.12 -0.50
N SER A 126 -2.49 0.82 -0.55
CA SER A 126 -1.51 1.45 0.33
C SER A 126 -1.02 2.78 -0.24
N PHE A 127 -0.95 3.79 0.62
CA PHE A 127 -0.55 5.15 0.28
C PHE A 127 0.26 5.82 1.40
N ILE A 128 1.16 6.71 1.02
CA ILE A 128 1.85 7.64 1.93
C ILE A 128 2.18 8.94 1.20
N ALA A 129 2.03 10.07 1.89
CA ALA A 129 2.46 11.37 1.39
C ALA A 129 2.96 12.29 2.49
N VAL A 130 3.99 13.06 2.19
CA VAL A 130 4.53 14.09 3.09
C VAL A 130 3.60 15.29 3.13
N THR A 131 3.17 15.68 4.33
CA THR A 131 2.26 16.81 4.54
C THR A 131 2.95 18.00 5.19
N ALA A 132 3.98 17.78 6.01
CA ALA A 132 4.78 18.83 6.62
C ALA A 132 6.23 18.42 6.82
N LYS A 133 7.12 19.41 6.78
CA LYS A 133 8.57 19.24 6.93
C LYS A 133 9.06 20.27 7.96
N THR A 134 9.79 19.83 8.98
CA THR A 134 10.46 20.70 9.96
C THR A 134 11.94 20.32 10.08
N SER A 135 12.74 21.13 10.78
CA SER A 135 14.18 20.87 10.94
C SER A 135 14.52 19.56 11.68
N ASN A 136 13.52 18.92 12.32
CA ASN A 136 13.65 17.75 13.17
C ASN A 136 12.50 16.73 13.01
N SER A 137 11.58 16.94 12.07
CA SER A 137 10.50 15.98 11.80
C SER A 137 9.96 16.05 10.38
N ILE A 138 9.41 14.93 9.91
CA ILE A 138 8.54 14.84 8.74
C ILE A 138 7.19 14.30 9.20
N SER A 139 6.11 15.01 8.88
CA SER A 139 4.74 14.49 9.06
C SER A 139 4.23 13.94 7.74
N THR A 140 3.61 12.78 7.79
CA THR A 140 3.03 12.12 6.61
C THR A 140 1.64 11.62 6.91
N VAL A 141 0.75 11.72 5.94
CA VAL A 141 -0.50 10.95 5.92
C VAL A 141 -0.20 9.58 5.31
N TYR A 142 -0.81 8.52 5.84
CA TYR A 142 -0.68 7.17 5.30
C TYR A 142 -2.03 6.44 5.33
N SER A 143 -2.16 5.42 4.49
CA SER A 143 -3.24 4.44 4.55
C SER A 143 -2.75 3.08 4.06
N ASN A 144 -3.33 2.04 4.63
CA ASN A 144 -3.31 0.65 4.21
C ASN A 144 -4.73 0.25 3.78
N PRO A 145 -4.89 -0.88 3.09
CA PRO A 145 -6.20 -1.35 2.66
C PRO A 145 -7.20 -1.48 3.84
N PRO A 146 -8.39 -0.87 3.76
CA PRO A 146 -9.29 -0.70 4.91
C PRO A 146 -10.11 -1.94 5.29
N ASN A 147 -10.18 -2.94 4.40
CA ASN A 147 -10.85 -4.23 4.61
C ASN A 147 -9.91 -5.28 5.25
N LEU A 148 -8.68 -4.89 5.63
CA LEU A 148 -7.79 -5.71 6.41
C LEU A 148 -8.15 -5.58 7.88
N THR A 149 -8.51 -6.70 8.51
CA THR A 149 -8.53 -6.77 9.97
C THR A 149 -7.09 -7.02 10.39
N ALA A 150 -6.41 -5.94 10.78
CA ALA A 150 -5.01 -5.95 11.13
C ALA A 150 -4.75 -6.96 12.27
N TYR A 151 -3.94 -7.97 11.99
CA TYR A 151 -3.16 -8.62 13.04
C TYR A 151 -2.00 -7.66 13.33
N LYS A 152 -2.01 -7.08 14.53
CA LYS A 152 -0.99 -6.11 14.96
C LYS A 152 0.38 -6.71 14.74
N GLU A 153 1.20 -6.11 13.87
CA GLU A 153 2.67 -6.10 13.98
C GLU A 153 3.35 -5.25 12.90
N ALA A 154 4.11 -4.25 13.37
CA ALA A 154 5.31 -3.70 12.74
C ALA A 154 5.21 -2.96 11.39
N ASP A 155 4.15 -2.19 11.12
CA ASP A 155 4.22 -1.20 10.04
C ASP A 155 5.11 -0.02 10.44
N TRP A 156 5.88 0.52 9.50
CA TRP A 156 6.81 1.63 9.75
C TRP A 156 6.72 2.71 8.68
N GLY A 157 6.71 3.97 9.11
CA GLY A 157 7.18 5.06 8.27
C GLY A 157 8.70 5.16 8.36
N VAL A 158 9.40 5.11 7.23
CA VAL A 158 10.87 5.09 7.20
C VAL A 158 11.39 6.12 6.21
N ILE A 159 12.40 6.90 6.60
CA ILE A 159 13.05 7.89 5.74
C ILE A 159 14.38 7.34 5.22
N TYR A 160 14.58 7.42 3.91
CA TYR A 160 15.82 7.09 3.21
C TYR A 160 16.36 8.29 2.41
N ALA A 161 17.66 8.27 2.15
CA ALA A 161 18.32 9.27 1.31
C ALA A 161 18.11 8.98 -0.19
N GLY A 162 17.95 10.03 -0.98
CA GLY A 162 17.88 9.94 -2.44
C GLY A 162 16.51 9.55 -3.00
N SER A 163 16.46 9.34 -4.31
CA SER A 163 15.26 8.98 -5.07
C SER A 163 15.05 7.47 -5.23
N GLU A 164 16.04 6.66 -4.86
CA GLU A 164 15.92 5.20 -4.91
C GLU A 164 15.17 4.69 -3.67
N LEU A 165 14.04 4.02 -3.89
CA LEU A 165 13.11 3.63 -2.82
C LEU A 165 13.77 2.61 -1.87
N GLY A 166 13.71 2.92 -0.56
CA GLY A 166 14.20 2.01 0.49
C GLY A 166 15.69 1.66 0.42
N LYS A 167 16.49 2.36 -0.39
CA LYS A 167 17.92 2.05 -0.58
C LYS A 167 18.79 2.69 0.51
N GLY A 168 19.74 1.90 1.02
CA GLY A 168 20.66 2.31 2.07
C GLY A 168 20.10 2.13 3.48
N ALA A 169 20.80 2.70 4.46
CA ALA A 169 20.39 2.66 5.85
C ALA A 169 19.24 3.65 6.11
N PRO A 170 18.22 3.28 6.91
CA PRO A 170 17.21 4.22 7.37
C PRO A 170 17.84 5.40 8.11
N LEU A 171 17.46 6.62 7.73
CA LEU A 171 17.85 7.84 8.45
C LEU A 171 16.99 8.07 9.70
N ALA A 172 15.72 7.70 9.61
CA ALA A 172 14.75 7.77 10.70
C ALA A 172 13.62 6.77 10.43
N LYS A 173 12.97 6.31 11.51
CA LYS A 173 11.79 5.45 11.41
C LYS A 173 10.83 5.70 12.57
N MET A 174 9.55 5.46 12.32
CA MET A 174 8.48 5.53 13.31
C MET A 174 7.54 4.36 13.07
N ALA A 175 7.19 3.62 14.12
CA ALA A 175 6.16 2.59 14.01
C ALA A 175 4.81 3.26 13.75
N ALA A 176 4.02 2.69 12.84
CA ALA A 176 2.66 3.13 12.64
C ALA A 176 1.80 2.85 13.90
N PRO A 177 0.81 3.69 14.21
CA PRO A 177 -0.15 3.42 15.28
C PRO A 177 -0.79 2.03 15.18
N LEU A 178 -0.93 1.34 16.32
CA LEU A 178 -1.30 -0.08 16.38
C LEU A 178 -2.74 -0.41 15.98
N ASP A 179 -3.63 0.59 15.87
CA ASP A 179 -5.07 0.37 15.71
C ASP A 179 -5.65 1.06 14.46
N ASP A 180 -4.82 1.75 13.68
CA ASP A 180 -5.28 2.56 12.55
C ASP A 180 -4.69 2.06 11.23
N THR A 181 -5.57 1.62 10.32
CA THR A 181 -5.19 1.35 8.92
C THR A 181 -4.90 2.62 8.14
N SER A 182 -5.20 3.81 8.68
CA SER A 182 -4.85 5.09 8.07
C SER A 182 -4.70 6.17 9.12
N GLY A 183 -3.83 7.15 8.88
CA GLY A 183 -3.66 8.23 9.83
C GLY A 183 -2.51 9.15 9.48
N ILE A 184 -2.01 9.85 10.50
CA ILE A 184 -0.84 10.70 10.40
C ILE A 184 0.27 10.10 11.27
N ILE A 185 1.43 9.92 10.67
CA ILE A 185 2.67 9.60 11.40
C ILE A 185 3.60 10.79 11.35
N THR A 186 4.29 11.04 12.47
CA THR A 186 5.36 12.04 12.54
C THR A 186 6.67 11.33 12.84
N ILE A 187 7.56 11.33 11.86
CA ILE A 187 8.87 10.71 11.95
C ILE A 187 9.85 11.77 12.48
N ASN A 188 10.28 11.61 13.73
CA ASN A 188 11.21 12.53 14.38
C ASN A 188 12.67 12.12 14.13
N PHE A 189 13.56 13.10 14.04
CA PHE A 189 15.00 12.90 13.89
C PHE A 189 15.81 14.08 14.45
N PRO A 190 17.08 13.88 14.84
CA PRO A 190 17.95 14.97 15.26
C PRO A 190 18.10 16.04 14.18
N ARG A 191 18.22 17.31 14.60
CA ARG A 191 18.48 18.41 13.65
C ARG A 191 19.78 18.16 12.89
N GLY A 192 19.75 18.39 11.58
CA GLY A 192 20.90 18.14 10.68
C GLY A 192 20.95 16.74 10.07
N THR A 193 20.06 15.82 10.47
CA THR A 193 19.90 14.51 9.81
C THR A 193 19.54 14.67 8.34
N LEU A 194 18.58 15.54 8.04
CA LEU A 194 18.22 15.92 6.68
C LEU A 194 18.86 17.28 6.34
N LYS A 195 19.37 17.42 5.11
CA LYS A 195 20.03 18.63 4.62
C LYS A 195 19.12 19.32 3.59
N SER A 196 18.87 20.61 3.80
CA SER A 196 18.04 21.41 2.89
C SER A 196 18.63 21.39 1.48
N GLY A 197 17.78 21.21 0.47
CA GLY A 197 18.16 21.04 -0.93
C GLY A 197 18.35 19.58 -1.38
N ASN A 198 18.45 18.62 -0.47
CA ASN A 198 18.60 17.21 -0.84
C ASN A 198 17.25 16.50 -1.06
N THR A 199 17.28 15.45 -1.88
CA THR A 199 16.14 14.56 -2.14
C THR A 199 16.13 13.39 -1.16
N TYR A 200 14.94 13.02 -0.71
CA TYR A 200 14.68 11.92 0.20
C TYR A 200 13.44 11.15 -0.26
N ASN A 201 13.26 9.95 0.28
CA ASN A 201 12.00 9.24 0.19
C ASN A 201 11.52 8.81 1.57
N VAL A 202 10.21 8.93 1.78
CA VAL A 202 9.53 8.28 2.90
C VAL A 202 8.80 7.06 2.37
N CYS A 203 9.03 5.91 2.99
CA CYS A 203 8.39 4.65 2.66
C CYS A 203 7.44 4.27 3.78
N LEU A 204 6.27 3.75 3.40
CA LEU A 204 5.45 2.93 4.27
C LEU A 204 5.93 1.49 4.08
N SER A 205 6.52 0.93 5.12
CA SER A 205 6.94 -0.47 5.16
C SER A 205 5.90 -1.27 5.94
N VAL A 206 5.42 -2.38 5.38
CA VAL A 206 4.39 -3.22 6.01
C VAL A 206 4.94 -4.57 6.45
N GLY A 207 4.41 -5.09 7.55
CA GLY A 207 4.83 -6.35 8.14
C GLY A 207 6.24 -6.30 8.76
N ALA A 208 6.84 -7.47 9.00
CA ALA A 208 8.03 -7.59 9.86
C ALA A 208 9.34 -6.96 9.30
N ARG A 209 9.37 -6.55 8.03
CA ARG A 209 10.61 -6.14 7.34
C ARG A 209 10.51 -4.73 6.76
N LEU A 210 11.51 -3.89 7.06
CA LEU A 210 11.60 -2.53 6.52
C LEU A 210 11.82 -2.50 4.99
N SER A 211 12.26 -3.60 4.40
CA SER A 211 12.41 -3.76 2.95
C SER A 211 11.09 -3.93 2.20
N THR A 212 10.01 -4.21 2.91
CA THR A 212 8.70 -4.52 2.33
C THR A 212 7.90 -3.23 2.17
N ILE A 213 8.05 -2.58 1.03
CA ILE A 213 7.51 -1.23 0.79
C ILE A 213 6.12 -1.33 0.17
N SER A 214 5.10 -0.83 0.87
CA SER A 214 3.72 -0.76 0.38
C SER A 214 3.40 0.54 -0.34
N ALA A 215 4.02 1.64 0.08
CA ALA A 215 3.88 2.94 -0.56
C ALA A 215 5.14 3.78 -0.35
N ALA A 216 5.39 4.76 -1.22
CA ALA A 216 6.49 5.69 -1.03
C ALA A 216 6.18 7.09 -1.56
N TYR A 217 6.84 8.09 -0.98
CA TYR A 217 6.79 9.47 -1.45
C TYR A 217 8.21 10.03 -1.53
N ILE A 218 8.65 10.36 -2.74
CA ILE A 218 9.91 11.08 -2.98
C ILE A 218 9.63 12.56 -2.84
N PHE A 219 10.53 13.28 -2.17
CA PHE A 219 10.42 14.72 -2.00
C PHE A 219 11.80 15.40 -1.92
N LYS A 220 11.82 16.68 -2.31
CA LYS A 220 12.93 17.58 -1.96
C LYS A 220 12.70 18.16 -0.56
N TYR A 221 13.72 18.09 0.30
CA TYR A 221 13.67 18.69 1.63
C TYR A 221 14.10 20.15 1.54
N LEU A 222 13.14 21.07 1.74
CA LEU A 222 13.37 22.51 1.69
C LEU A 222 12.74 23.13 2.94
N ILE A 223 13.62 23.58 3.85
CA ILE A 223 13.31 24.27 5.11
C ILE A 223 14.36 25.36 5.29
#